data_AF-A0A1G7AC12-F1
#
_entry.id   AF-A0A1G7AC12-F1
#
_cell.length_a   1.000
_cell.length_b   1.000
_cell.length_c   1.000
_cell.angle_alpha   90.00
_cell.angle_beta   90.00
_cell.angle_gamma   90.00
#
_symmetry.space_group_name_H-M   'P 1'
#
loop_
_entity.id
_entity.type
_entity.pdbx_description
1 polymer ?
#
loop_
_entity_poly.entity_id
_entity_poly.type
_entity_poly.pdbx_seq_one_letter_code
_entity_poly.pdbx_strand_id
1 'polypeptide(L)'
;MAAPGYFFEFSVSGMDIYNDAQTDAFERAPDNFTYLCGTRDSQGIISVYAEGISAVQAVKEAYAFVRTVTPPIHVERLLPDLVNTSAIGETYGVSRQAVRKWATSRASEFPQPHGVVPNGQIESAVWLQGDVEEWLLTHRAQKEYIDPEDPRSLTTAQYLAANAFIFEQESAAAKSAAAKPAAATA
;
A
#
# COMPACT_ATOMS: atom_id res chain seq x y z
N MET A 1 -21.05 12.61 -4.81
CA MET A 1 -20.30 11.88 -3.78
C MET A 1 -18.84 12.03 -4.15
N ALA A 2 -17.99 12.52 -3.27
CA ALA A 2 -16.54 12.50 -3.50
C ALA A 2 -16.10 11.03 -3.67
N ALA A 3 -15.11 10.78 -4.53
CA ALA A 3 -14.53 9.45 -4.63
C ALA A 3 -13.79 9.12 -3.32
N PRO A 4 -13.81 7.87 -2.84
CA PRO A 4 -13.03 7.48 -1.67
C PRO A 4 -11.53 7.70 -1.91
N GLY A 5 -10.83 8.17 -0.88
CA GLY A 5 -9.37 8.24 -0.84
C GLY A 5 -8.77 6.88 -0.46
N TYR A 6 -7.59 6.60 -1.00
CA TYR A 6 -6.79 5.41 -0.70
C TYR A 6 -5.36 5.82 -0.41
N PHE A 7 -4.73 5.12 0.53
CA PHE A 7 -3.31 5.27 0.83
C PHE A 7 -2.59 3.93 0.64
N PHE A 8 -1.44 3.98 -0.04
CA PHE A 8 -0.56 2.83 -0.22
C PHE A 8 0.87 3.23 -0.53
N GLU A 9 1.82 2.35 -0.27
CA GLU A 9 3.24 2.58 -0.55
C GLU A 9 3.79 1.55 -1.52
N PHE A 10 4.58 2.01 -2.50
CA PHE A 10 5.39 1.15 -3.35
C PHE A 10 6.81 1.01 -2.79
N SER A 11 7.35 -0.20 -2.80
CA SER A 11 8.78 -0.47 -2.81
C SER A 11 9.28 -0.31 -4.24
N VAL A 12 10.30 0.53 -4.45
CA VAL A 12 10.84 0.81 -5.78
C VAL A 12 12.36 0.73 -5.81
N SER A 13 12.91 0.41 -6.98
CA SER A 13 14.35 0.50 -7.29
C SER A 13 14.60 1.45 -8.47
N GLY A 14 15.84 1.91 -8.62
CA GLY A 14 16.22 2.90 -9.66
C GLY A 14 15.79 4.35 -9.38
N MET A 15 15.15 4.59 -8.23
CA MET A 15 14.81 5.92 -7.75
C MET A 15 16.01 6.60 -7.09
N ASP A 16 16.25 7.84 -7.48
CA ASP A 16 17.23 8.74 -6.87
C ASP A 16 16.52 10.04 -6.48
N ILE A 17 16.31 10.24 -5.18
CA ILE A 17 15.60 11.42 -4.64
C ILE A 17 16.40 12.72 -4.78
N TYR A 18 17.68 12.63 -5.14
CA TYR A 18 18.53 13.79 -5.41
C TYR A 18 18.63 14.11 -6.90
N ASN A 19 17.91 13.35 -7.75
CA ASN A 19 17.82 13.61 -9.17
C ASN A 19 16.59 14.47 -9.45
N ASP A 20 16.81 15.77 -9.64
CA ASP A 20 15.75 16.76 -9.92
C ASP A 20 14.84 16.32 -11.07
N ALA A 21 15.40 15.73 -12.13
CA ALA A 21 14.58 15.28 -13.26
C ALA A 21 13.62 14.14 -12.90
N GLN A 22 13.96 13.29 -11.93
CA GLN A 22 13.03 12.28 -11.41
C GLN A 22 12.00 12.89 -10.47
N THR A 23 12.40 13.79 -9.56
CA THR A 23 11.47 14.40 -8.60
C THR A 23 10.47 15.33 -9.28
N ASP A 24 10.94 16.19 -10.20
CA ASP A 24 10.11 17.13 -10.96
C ASP A 24 9.10 16.40 -11.86
N ALA A 25 9.42 15.17 -12.26
CA ALA A 25 8.51 14.37 -13.08
C ALA A 25 7.20 14.05 -12.35
N PHE A 26 7.23 13.94 -11.01
CA PHE A 26 6.04 13.69 -10.17
C PHE A 26 5.16 14.91 -9.98
N GLU A 27 5.65 16.13 -10.23
CA GLU A 27 4.81 17.35 -10.22
C GLU A 27 3.75 17.33 -11.32
N ARG A 28 3.90 16.45 -12.32
CA ARG A 28 2.94 16.21 -13.41
C ARG A 28 1.85 15.19 -13.03
N ALA A 29 1.76 14.82 -11.76
CA ALA A 29 0.73 13.92 -11.25
C ALA A 29 -0.67 14.48 -11.56
N PRO A 30 -1.64 13.64 -11.92
CA PRO A 30 -3.03 14.06 -11.99
C PRO A 30 -3.52 14.57 -10.62
N ASP A 31 -4.43 15.55 -10.61
CA ASP A 31 -4.92 16.19 -9.38
C ASP A 31 -5.51 15.22 -8.33
N ASN A 32 -5.96 14.04 -8.76
CA ASN A 32 -6.50 13.01 -7.87
C ASN A 32 -5.42 12.07 -7.29
N PHE A 33 -4.14 12.34 -7.53
CA PHE A 33 -3.01 11.60 -6.98
C PHE A 33 -1.99 12.55 -6.34
N THR A 34 -1.55 12.18 -5.15
CA THR A 34 -0.40 12.82 -4.48
C THR A 34 0.68 11.77 -4.28
N TYR A 35 1.90 12.08 -4.72
CA TYR A 35 3.06 11.21 -4.58
C TYR A 35 4.08 11.84 -3.64
N LEU A 36 4.60 11.05 -2.72
CA LEU A 36 5.74 11.41 -1.89
C LEU A 36 6.85 10.38 -2.10
N CYS A 37 7.97 10.82 -2.66
CA CYS A 37 9.14 9.98 -2.88
C CYS A 37 10.09 10.09 -1.69
N GLY A 38 10.60 8.95 -1.23
CA GLY A 38 11.53 8.90 -0.09
C GLY A 38 12.37 7.63 -0.09
N THR A 39 13.23 7.49 0.91
CA THR A 39 14.01 6.28 1.12
C THR A 39 13.87 5.81 2.57
N ARG A 40 13.83 4.49 2.76
CA ARG A 40 13.84 3.83 4.08
C ARG A 40 14.83 2.69 4.02
N ASP A 41 15.87 2.73 4.85
CA ASP A 41 16.95 1.73 4.86
C ASP A 41 17.55 1.47 3.47
N SER A 42 17.80 2.54 2.71
CA SER A 42 18.27 2.53 1.31
C SER A 42 17.30 1.92 0.28
N GLN A 43 16.12 1.46 0.68
CA GLN A 43 15.04 1.10 -0.25
C GLN A 43 14.31 2.37 -0.69
N GLY A 44 14.09 2.53 -2.00
CA GLY A 44 13.21 3.55 -2.53
C GLY A 44 11.76 3.28 -2.17
N ILE A 45 11.04 4.29 -1.69
CA ILE A 45 9.62 4.23 -1.37
C ILE A 45 8.87 5.37 -2.06
N ILE A 46 7.73 5.05 -2.65
CA ILE A 46 6.78 6.05 -3.13
C ILE A 46 5.48 5.85 -2.36
N SER A 47 5.16 6.79 -1.47
CA SER A 47 3.87 6.84 -0.78
C SER A 47 2.87 7.55 -1.67
N VAL A 48 1.67 6.98 -1.82
CA VAL A 48 0.64 7.45 -2.74
C VAL A 48 -0.65 7.66 -1.97
N TYR A 49 -1.20 8.87 -2.07
CA TYR A 49 -2.61 9.12 -1.82
C TYR A 49 -3.32 9.21 -3.17
N ALA A 50 -4.45 8.52 -3.30
CA ALA A 50 -5.20 8.47 -4.55
C ALA A 50 -6.71 8.50 -4.30
N GLU A 51 -7.42 9.37 -5.00
CA GLU A 51 -8.88 9.36 -5.05
C GLU A 51 -9.34 8.54 -6.26
N GLY A 52 -10.23 7.57 -6.04
CA GLY A 52 -10.64 6.68 -7.13
C GLY A 52 -11.83 5.80 -6.82
N ILE A 53 -12.24 5.01 -7.82
CA ILE A 53 -13.42 4.13 -7.73
C ILE A 53 -13.13 2.87 -6.90
N SER A 54 -11.89 2.39 -6.92
CA SER A 54 -11.45 1.24 -6.13
C SER A 54 -9.95 1.30 -5.85
N ALA A 55 -9.52 0.71 -4.72
CA ALA A 55 -8.12 0.67 -4.32
C ALA A 55 -7.21 0.03 -5.38
N VAL A 56 -7.63 -1.10 -5.96
CA VAL A 56 -6.84 -1.83 -6.99
C VAL A 56 -6.70 -1.01 -8.27
N GLN A 57 -7.75 -0.28 -8.66
CA GLN A 57 -7.68 0.60 -9.83
C GLN A 57 -6.74 1.78 -9.57
N ALA A 58 -6.81 2.40 -8.39
CA ALA A 58 -5.91 3.47 -7.98
C ALA A 58 -4.44 3.02 -8.00
N VAL A 59 -4.13 1.80 -7.52
CA VAL A 59 -2.79 1.23 -7.62
C VAL A 59 -2.33 1.06 -9.07
N LYS A 60 -3.19 0.54 -9.95
CA LYS A 60 -2.85 0.33 -11.38
C LYS A 60 -2.54 1.64 -12.10
N GLU A 61 -3.35 2.67 -11.84
CA GLU A 61 -3.16 4.01 -12.40
C GLU A 61 -1.89 4.65 -11.84
N ALA A 62 -1.64 4.52 -10.53
CA ALA A 62 -0.41 5.01 -9.93
C ALA A 62 0.84 4.31 -10.46
N TYR A 63 0.79 2.99 -10.62
CA TYR A 63 1.85 2.21 -11.26
C TYR A 63 2.13 2.71 -12.69
N ALA A 64 1.07 2.89 -13.50
CA ALA A 64 1.20 3.35 -14.87
C ALA A 64 1.81 4.75 -14.95
N PHE A 65 1.43 5.65 -14.04
CA PHE A 65 2.02 6.98 -13.94
C PHE A 65 3.52 6.91 -13.64
N VAL A 66 3.93 6.20 -12.57
CA VAL A 66 5.35 6.04 -12.18
C VAL A 66 6.17 5.53 -13.36
N ARG A 67 5.72 4.46 -14.02
CA ARG A 67 6.44 3.85 -15.15
C ARG A 67 6.51 4.74 -16.39
N THR A 68 5.58 5.69 -16.54
CA THR A 68 5.54 6.63 -17.67
C THR A 68 6.45 7.83 -17.44
N VAL A 69 6.40 8.42 -16.25
CA VAL A 69 7.10 9.68 -15.97
C VAL A 69 8.56 9.48 -15.59
N THR A 70 8.92 8.32 -15.04
CA THR A 70 10.28 7.96 -14.65
C THR A 70 10.61 6.51 -15.05
N PRO A 71 10.85 6.22 -16.35
CA PRO A 71 11.13 4.87 -16.84
C PRO A 71 12.24 4.08 -16.12
N PRO A 72 13.31 4.71 -15.57
CA PRO A 72 14.30 4.02 -14.74
C PRO A 72 13.78 3.49 -13.39
N ILE A 73 12.66 4.02 -12.87
CA ILE A 73 12.09 3.57 -11.59
C ILE A 73 11.27 2.31 -11.80
N HIS A 74 11.68 1.22 -11.15
CA HIS A 74 10.99 -0.06 -11.15
C HIS A 74 10.13 -0.20 -9.90
N VAL A 75 8.84 -0.52 -10.08
CA VAL A 75 7.93 -0.76 -8.96
C VAL A 75 7.99 -2.23 -8.60
N GLU A 76 8.58 -2.57 -7.46
CA GLU A 76 8.86 -3.96 -7.09
C GLU A 76 7.64 -4.65 -6.49
N ARG A 77 6.97 -3.96 -5.57
CA ARG A 77 5.78 -4.44 -4.85
C ARG A 77 5.13 -3.30 -4.08
N LEU A 78 3.91 -3.52 -3.63
CA LEU A 78 3.32 -2.76 -2.52
C LEU A 78 3.97 -3.17 -1.20
N LEU A 79 4.15 -2.19 -0.31
CA LEU A 79 4.46 -2.45 1.09
C LEU A 79 3.14 -2.69 1.85
N PRO A 80 3.08 -3.73 2.70
CA PRO A 80 1.88 -3.99 3.49
C PRO A 80 1.74 -2.94 4.60
N ASP A 81 0.57 -2.34 4.71
CA ASP A 81 0.24 -1.43 5.81
C ASP A 81 -0.16 -2.23 7.05
N LEU A 82 0.84 -2.52 7.89
CA LEU A 82 0.72 -3.45 9.01
C LEU A 82 0.48 -2.72 10.32
N VAL A 83 -0.59 -3.13 11.01
CA VAL A 83 -0.94 -2.64 12.35
C VAL A 83 -0.91 -3.76 13.37
N ASN A 84 -0.49 -3.45 14.60
CA ASN A 84 -0.56 -4.35 15.74
C ASN A 84 -1.68 -3.91 16.70
N THR A 85 -1.93 -4.69 17.77
CA THR A 85 -3.00 -4.37 18.73
C THR A 85 -2.88 -2.99 19.39
N SER A 86 -1.66 -2.45 19.52
CA SER A 86 -1.41 -1.12 20.07
C SER A 86 -1.78 -0.04 19.06
N ALA A 87 -1.28 -0.17 17.83
CA ALA A 87 -1.58 0.74 16.73
C ALA A 87 -3.09 0.81 16.46
N ILE A 88 -3.78 -0.33 16.38
CA ILE A 88 -5.24 -0.38 16.23
C ILE A 88 -5.94 0.40 17.35
N GLY A 89 -5.48 0.23 18.60
CA GLY A 89 -6.07 0.94 19.73
C GLY A 89 -5.86 2.45 19.69
N GLU A 90 -4.67 2.87 19.27
CA GLU A 90 -4.28 4.28 19.16
C GLU A 90 -5.00 4.96 17.98
N THR A 91 -5.02 4.34 16.81
CA THR A 91 -5.68 4.87 15.60
C THR A 91 -7.18 5.03 15.78
N TYR A 92 -7.85 4.04 16.36
CA TYR A 92 -9.32 3.99 16.43
C TYR A 92 -9.90 4.35 17.80
N GLY A 93 -9.07 4.83 18.73
CA GLY A 93 -9.53 5.27 20.06
C GLY A 93 -10.10 4.15 20.94
N VAL A 94 -9.64 2.91 20.77
CA VAL A 94 -10.11 1.72 21.52
C VAL A 94 -9.02 1.13 22.39
N SER A 95 -9.40 0.46 23.48
CA SER A 95 -8.39 -0.13 24.37
C SER A 95 -7.70 -1.34 23.73
N ARG A 96 -6.41 -1.53 24.02
CA ARG A 96 -5.65 -2.73 23.61
C ARG A 96 -6.32 -4.04 24.08
N GLN A 97 -6.98 -4.02 25.23
CA GLN A 97 -7.74 -5.17 25.74
C GLN A 97 -8.97 -5.47 24.89
N ALA A 98 -9.67 -4.45 24.38
CA ALA A 98 -10.79 -4.62 23.46
C ALA A 98 -10.33 -5.27 22.16
N VAL A 99 -9.23 -4.80 21.56
CA VAL A 99 -8.66 -5.37 20.34
C VAL A 99 -8.26 -6.83 20.54
N ARG A 100 -7.58 -7.15 21.66
CA ARG A 100 -7.24 -8.54 22.01
C ARG A 100 -8.48 -9.42 22.15
N LYS A 101 -9.57 -8.90 22.72
CA LYS A 101 -10.83 -9.62 22.86
C LYS A 101 -11.45 -9.89 21.47
N TRP A 102 -11.37 -8.95 20.53
CA TRP A 102 -11.80 -9.19 19.15
C TRP A 102 -10.96 -10.29 18.51
N ALA A 103 -9.64 -10.17 18.54
CA ALA A 103 -8.72 -11.10 17.89
C ALA A 103 -8.81 -12.55 18.41
N THR A 104 -9.16 -12.74 19.67
CA THR A 104 -9.24 -14.08 20.30
C THR A 104 -10.64 -14.69 20.31
N SER A 105 -11.68 -13.86 20.14
CA SER A 105 -13.07 -14.33 20.13
C SER A 105 -13.45 -14.83 18.75
N ARG A 106 -13.76 -16.13 18.60
CA ARG A 106 -14.25 -16.67 17.32
C ARG A 106 -15.56 -16.03 16.85
N ALA A 107 -16.35 -15.48 17.77
CA ALA A 107 -17.63 -14.84 17.47
C ALA A 107 -17.49 -13.38 17.00
N SER A 108 -16.30 -12.78 17.08
CA SER A 108 -16.08 -11.40 16.63
C SER A 108 -15.97 -11.29 15.11
N GLU A 109 -15.67 -12.38 14.41
CA GLU A 109 -15.32 -12.38 12.98
C GLU A 109 -14.16 -11.42 12.64
N PHE A 110 -13.35 -11.04 13.65
CA PHE A 110 -12.20 -10.17 13.48
C PHE A 110 -11.19 -10.83 12.51
N PRO A 111 -10.54 -10.07 11.62
CA PRO A 111 -9.65 -10.62 10.61
C PRO A 111 -8.54 -11.48 11.24
N GLN A 112 -8.17 -12.54 10.53
CA GLN A 112 -7.01 -13.33 10.89
C GLN A 112 -5.74 -12.46 10.76
N PRO A 113 -4.75 -12.65 11.65
CA PRO A 113 -3.50 -11.90 11.54
C PRO A 113 -2.80 -12.22 10.22
N HIS A 114 -2.28 -11.16 9.58
CA HIS A 114 -1.42 -11.27 8.41
C HIS A 114 -0.13 -12.03 8.73
N GLY A 115 0.37 -11.88 9.95
CA GLY A 115 1.53 -12.61 10.44
C GLY A 115 1.85 -12.28 11.90
N VAL A 116 3.04 -12.71 12.33
CA VAL A 116 3.62 -12.36 13.63
C VAL A 116 4.97 -11.70 13.41
N VAL A 117 5.23 -10.63 14.15
CA VAL A 117 6.53 -9.94 14.16
C VAL A 117 7.19 -10.05 15.53
N PRO A 118 8.52 -10.19 15.61
CA PRO A 118 9.24 -10.12 16.88
C PRO A 118 9.07 -8.75 17.53
N ASN A 119 8.70 -8.73 18.82
CA ASN A 119 8.64 -7.54 19.64
C ASN A 119 9.38 -7.81 20.96
N GLY A 120 10.71 -7.67 20.93
CA GLY A 120 11.58 -8.12 22.01
C GLY A 120 11.56 -9.65 22.13
N GLN A 121 11.18 -10.17 23.30
CA GLN A 121 11.09 -11.62 23.54
C GLN A 121 9.70 -12.20 23.22
N ILE A 122 8.76 -11.40 22.74
CA ILE A 122 7.36 -11.79 22.55
C ILE A 122 7.01 -11.62 21.06
N GLU A 123 6.25 -12.56 20.52
CA GLU A 123 5.66 -12.43 19.18
C GLU A 123 4.39 -11.57 19.24
N SER A 124 4.29 -10.57 18.37
CA SER A 124 3.10 -9.75 18.22
C SER A 124 2.43 -10.04 16.90
N ALA A 125 1.15 -10.43 16.95
CA ALA A 125 0.31 -10.50 15.76
C ALA A 125 0.18 -9.12 15.10
N VAL A 126 0.18 -9.12 13.76
CA VAL A 126 -0.04 -7.96 12.91
C VAL A 126 -1.13 -8.26 11.88
N TRP A 127 -1.88 -7.23 11.51
CA TRP A 127 -2.96 -7.27 10.54
C TRP A 127 -2.68 -6.25 9.45
N LEU A 128 -3.24 -6.45 8.25
CA LEU A 128 -3.35 -5.35 7.30
C LEU A 128 -4.41 -4.38 7.82
N GLN A 129 -4.08 -3.09 7.81
CA GLN A 129 -4.97 -2.04 8.28
C GLN A 129 -6.31 -2.05 7.53
N GLY A 130 -6.30 -2.26 6.21
CA GLY A 130 -7.52 -2.29 5.41
C GLY A 130 -8.51 -3.39 5.82
N ASP A 131 -8.03 -4.55 6.27
CA ASP A 131 -8.91 -5.62 6.77
C ASP A 131 -9.54 -5.23 8.12
N VAL A 132 -8.80 -4.51 8.97
CA VAL A 132 -9.31 -3.99 10.24
C VAL A 132 -10.35 -2.90 9.97
N GLU A 133 -10.09 -1.98 9.05
CA GLU A 133 -11.03 -0.93 8.63
C GLU A 133 -12.32 -1.53 8.06
N GLU A 134 -12.23 -2.50 7.16
CA GLU A 134 -13.38 -3.19 6.60
C GLU A 134 -14.22 -3.89 7.68
N TRP A 135 -13.55 -4.53 8.64
CA TRP A 135 -14.23 -5.14 9.78
C TRP A 135 -14.93 -4.10 10.67
N LEU A 136 -14.27 -2.99 11.02
CA LEU A 136 -14.88 -1.91 11.80
C LEU A 136 -16.08 -1.28 11.08
N LEU A 137 -15.98 -1.10 9.76
CA LEU A 137 -17.06 -0.57 8.92
C LEU A 137 -18.24 -1.53 8.77
N THR A 138 -18.05 -2.84 8.89
CA THR A 138 -19.17 -3.81 8.79
C THR A 138 -19.89 -3.99 10.13
N HIS A 139 -19.19 -3.79 11.25
CA HIS A 139 -19.74 -3.98 12.57
C HIS A 139 -20.36 -2.68 13.10
N ARG A 140 -21.71 -2.63 13.14
CA ARG A 140 -22.49 -1.39 13.42
C ARG A 140 -22.07 -0.64 14.68
N ALA A 141 -21.61 -1.32 15.74
CA ALA A 141 -21.21 -0.68 16.98
C ALA A 141 -19.79 -0.08 16.93
N GLN A 142 -19.06 -0.27 15.83
CA GLN A 142 -17.67 0.10 15.64
C GLN A 142 -17.47 1.10 14.49
N LYS A 143 -18.51 1.35 13.69
CA LYS A 143 -18.48 2.31 12.56
C LYS A 143 -18.07 3.73 12.98
N GLU A 144 -18.37 4.12 14.21
CA GLU A 144 -18.08 5.46 14.74
C GLU A 144 -16.58 5.73 14.92
N TYR A 145 -15.73 4.70 14.82
CA TYR A 145 -14.28 4.83 14.95
C TYR A 145 -13.55 5.15 13.64
N ILE A 146 -14.24 5.12 12.50
CA ILE A 146 -13.66 5.40 11.19
C ILE A 146 -14.13 6.78 10.75
N ASP A 147 -13.17 7.69 10.52
CA ASP A 147 -13.47 8.93 9.83
C ASP A 147 -13.73 8.61 8.35
N PRO A 148 -14.89 8.99 7.78
CA PRO A 148 -15.16 8.76 6.37
C PRO A 148 -14.24 9.56 5.42
N GLU A 149 -13.55 10.58 5.91
CA GLU A 149 -12.58 11.38 5.15
C GLU A 149 -11.17 10.77 5.16
N ASP A 150 -10.87 9.86 6.10
CA ASP A 150 -9.57 9.18 6.13
C ASP A 150 -9.39 8.28 4.90
N PRO A 151 -8.21 8.33 4.25
CA PRO A 151 -7.92 7.42 3.15
C PRO A 151 -7.91 5.98 3.65
N ARG A 152 -8.50 5.09 2.86
CA ARG A 152 -8.56 3.66 3.20
C ARG A 152 -7.27 2.95 2.81
N SER A 153 -6.86 2.02 3.66
CA SER A 153 -5.78 1.09 3.36
C SER A 153 -6.31 -0.13 2.58
N LEU A 154 -5.40 -0.83 1.90
CA LEU A 154 -5.77 -2.01 1.11
C LEU A 154 -6.09 -3.20 2.03
N THR A 155 -7.20 -3.89 1.74
CA THR A 155 -7.50 -5.19 2.34
C THR A 155 -6.51 -6.26 1.83
N THR A 156 -6.41 -7.41 2.50
CA THR A 156 -5.58 -8.54 2.04
C THR A 156 -5.92 -8.91 0.60
N ALA A 157 -7.19 -9.01 0.25
CA ALA A 157 -7.61 -9.37 -1.11
C ALA A 157 -7.14 -8.34 -2.15
N GLN A 158 -7.24 -7.05 -1.84
CA GLN A 158 -6.82 -5.96 -2.72
C GLN A 158 -5.30 -5.88 -2.84
N TYR A 159 -4.58 -5.99 -1.71
CA TYR A 159 -3.11 -6.02 -1.65
C TYR A 159 -2.54 -7.16 -2.50
N LEU A 160 -3.09 -8.37 -2.37
CA LEU A 160 -2.64 -9.52 -3.15
C LEU A 160 -2.95 -9.36 -4.64
N ALA A 161 -4.15 -8.91 -5.00
CA ALA A 161 -4.53 -8.68 -6.39
C ALA A 161 -3.65 -7.59 -7.06
N ALA A 162 -3.35 -6.52 -6.35
CA ALA A 162 -2.50 -5.44 -6.83
C ALA A 162 -1.04 -5.88 -6.99
N ASN A 163 -0.49 -6.64 -6.03
CA ASN A 163 0.86 -7.19 -6.16
C ASN A 163 1.00 -8.22 -7.28
N ALA A 164 -0.02 -9.05 -7.51
CA ALA A 164 -0.05 -9.96 -8.66
C ALA A 164 0.03 -9.18 -9.98
N PHE A 165 -0.73 -8.09 -10.11
CA PHE A 165 -0.65 -7.20 -11.26
C PHE A 165 0.75 -6.61 -11.43
N ILE A 166 1.34 -6.03 -10.38
CA ILE A 166 2.69 -5.42 -10.45
C ILE A 166 3.72 -6.46 -10.89
N PHE A 167 3.67 -7.66 -10.30
CA PHE A 167 4.57 -8.76 -10.65
C PHE A 167 4.46 -9.15 -12.13
N GLU A 168 3.24 -9.25 -12.66
CA GLU A 168 2.99 -9.54 -14.08
C GLU A 168 3.58 -8.45 -14.99
N GLN A 169 3.39 -7.18 -14.66
CA GLN A 169 3.89 -6.05 -15.46
C GLN A 169 5.43 -5.98 -15.46
N GLU A 170 6.07 -6.06 -14.31
CA GLU A 170 7.54 -6.04 -14.23
C GLU A 170 8.17 -7.28 -14.86
N SER A 171 7.54 -8.45 -14.71
CA SER A 171 7.99 -9.67 -15.38
C SER A 171 7.89 -9.57 -16.90
N ALA A 172 6.83 -8.96 -17.42
CA ALA A 172 6.67 -8.71 -18.85
C ALA A 172 7.72 -7.70 -19.36
N ALA A 173 7.93 -6.61 -18.64
CA ALA A 173 8.93 -5.59 -18.97
C ALA A 173 10.36 -6.18 -19.00
N ALA A 174 10.71 -7.00 -18.00
CA ALA A 174 12.01 -7.68 -17.94
C ALA A 174 12.22 -8.64 -19.12
N LYS A 175 11.19 -9.40 -19.51
CA LYS A 175 11.25 -10.29 -20.69
C LYS A 175 11.42 -9.49 -21.99
N SER A 176 10.68 -8.39 -22.15
CA SER A 176 10.80 -7.51 -23.32
C SER A 176 12.18 -6.85 -23.42
N ALA A 177 12.78 -6.47 -22.29
CA ALA A 177 14.14 -5.94 -22.25
C ALA A 177 15.18 -7.00 -22.64
N ALA A 178 15.04 -8.24 -22.12
CA ALA A 178 15.94 -9.35 -22.46
C ALA A 178 15.81 -9.81 -23.93
N ALA A 179 14.62 -9.69 -24.53
CA ALA A 179 14.36 -10.07 -25.92
C ALA A 179 14.87 -9.05 -26.96
N LYS A 180 15.44 -7.92 -26.53
CA LYS A 180 15.98 -6.88 -27.40
C LYS A 180 17.53 -6.92 -27.43
N PRO A 181 18.20 -7.90 -28.08
CA PRO A 181 19.65 -7.86 -28.24
C PRO A 181 20.07 -6.94 -29.40
N ALA A 182 21.03 -6.06 -29.13
CA ALA A 182 22.08 -5.55 -30.03
C ALA A 182 21.74 -5.20 -31.50
N ALA A 183 20.68 -4.44 -31.78
CA ALA A 183 20.52 -3.77 -33.08
C ALA A 183 21.19 -2.37 -33.13
N ALA A 184 22.33 -2.21 -32.44
CA ALA A 184 23.09 -0.97 -32.40
C ALA A 184 24.60 -1.24 -32.49
N THR A 185 25.00 -1.90 -33.57
CA THR A 185 26.36 -1.81 -34.12
C THR A 185 26.29 -2.14 -35.61
N ALA A 186 26.07 -1.12 -36.43
CA ALA A 186 26.48 -1.05 -37.84
C ALA A 186 26.50 0.42 -38.27
#